data_AF-A0AAW8TPD3-F1
#
_entry.id   AF-A0AAW8TPD3-F1
#
_cell.length_a   1.000
_cell.length_b   1.000
_cell.length_c   1.000
_cell.angle_alpha   90.00
_cell.angle_beta   90.00
_cell.angle_gamma   90.00
#
_symmetry.space_group_name_H-M   'P 1'
#
loop_
_entity.id
_entity.type
_entity.pdbx_description
1 polymer ?
#
loop_
_entity_poly.entity_id
_entity_poly.type
_entity_poly.pdbx_seq_one_letter_code
_entity_poly.pdbx_strand_id
1 'polypeptide(L)'
;MLKKRQREVLELLESQDDFLTVNNIARNLGVSKRTIHSDIKQLEDYIQSLGKYVEKKRGVGIALRDLKEKDLQKNDRTIWI
;
A
#
# COMPACT_ATOMS: atom_id res chain seq x y z
N MET A 1 13.05 -13.31 3.14
CA MET A 1 12.38 -13.37 4.46
C MET A 1 12.03 -11.95 4.89
N LEU A 2 10.80 -11.69 5.33
CA LEU A 2 10.41 -10.36 5.82
C LEU A 2 11.08 -10.03 7.15
N LYS A 3 11.56 -8.80 7.29
CA LYS A 3 12.03 -8.26 8.57
C LYS A 3 10.82 -7.91 9.45
N LYS A 4 11.01 -7.90 10.77
CA LYS A 4 9.96 -7.56 11.76
C LYS A 4 9.18 -6.29 11.39
N ARG A 5 9.88 -5.19 11.10
CA ARG A 5 9.25 -3.91 10.73
C ARG A 5 8.47 -3.96 9.41
N GLN A 6 8.93 -4.76 8.44
CA GLN A 6 8.20 -4.92 7.18
C GLN A 6 6.87 -5.65 7.41
N ARG A 7 6.85 -6.60 8.34
CA ARG A 7 5.60 -7.24 8.78
C ARG A 7 4.68 -6.24 9.49
N GLU A 8 5.22 -5.41 10.39
CA GLU A 8 4.44 -4.36 11.07
C GLU A 8 3.83 -3.35 10.07
N VAL A 9 4.56 -2.96 9.02
CA VAL A 9 4.03 -2.11 7.94
C VAL A 9 2.89 -2.80 7.20
N LEU A 10 3.05 -4.09 6.88
CA LEU A 10 2.02 -4.86 6.17
C LEU A 10 0.75 -5.02 7.03
N GLU A 11 0.89 -5.43 8.29
CA GLU A 11 -0.21 -5.58 9.25
C GLU A 11 -0.98 -4.26 9.41
N LEU A 12 -0.26 -3.14 9.51
CA LEU A 12 -0.89 -1.82 9.60
C LEU A 12 -1.70 -1.50 8.33
N LEU A 13 -1.17 -1.79 7.15
CA LEU A 13 -1.89 -1.56 5.88
C LEU A 13 -3.07 -2.51 5.71
N GLU A 14 -2.98 -3.76 6.16
CA GLU A 14 -4.08 -4.74 6.11
C GLU A 14 -5.19 -4.41 7.10
N SER A 15 -4.88 -3.74 8.21
CA SER A 15 -5.86 -3.33 9.21
C SER A 15 -6.72 -2.11 8.80
N GLN A 16 -6.45 -1.52 7.63
CA GLN A 16 -7.13 -0.31 7.16
C GLN A 16 -7.76 -0.53 5.79
N ASP A 17 -9.05 -0.21 5.67
CA ASP A 17 -9.76 -0.29 4.39
C ASP A 17 -9.47 0.89 3.45
N ASP A 18 -8.99 2.01 4.01
CA ASP A 18 -8.71 3.27 3.31
C ASP A 18 -7.22 3.66 3.35
N PHE A 19 -6.87 4.69 2.60
CA PHE A 19 -5.50 5.17 2.44
C PHE A 19 -4.88 5.68 3.76
N LEU A 20 -3.70 5.17 4.07
CA LEU A 20 -2.82 5.68 5.12
C LEU A 20 -1.72 6.56 4.55
N THR A 21 -1.53 7.75 5.11
CA THR A 21 -0.36 8.56 4.74
C THR A 21 0.93 7.90 5.23
N VAL A 22 2.01 8.04 4.46
CA VAL A 22 3.37 7.61 4.88
C VAL A 22 3.76 8.25 6.22
N ASN A 23 3.28 9.47 6.49
CA ASN A 23 3.54 10.16 7.74
C ASN A 23 2.84 9.48 8.94
N ASN A 24 1.61 8.99 8.76
CA ASN A 24 0.89 8.23 9.80
C ASN A 24 1.61 6.91 10.10
N ILE A 25 2.00 6.18 9.06
CA ILE A 25 2.74 4.91 9.21
C ILE A 25 4.07 5.16 9.94
N ALA A 26 4.81 6.19 9.51
CA ALA A 26 6.08 6.58 10.11
C ALA A 26 5.95 6.91 11.60
N ARG A 27 4.91 7.67 11.98
CA ARG A 27 4.63 8.00 13.38
C ARG A 27 4.24 6.78 14.22
N ASN A 28 3.38 5.91 13.70
CA ASN A 28 2.97 4.69 14.40
C ASN A 28 4.15 3.76 14.67
N LEU A 29 5.08 3.66 13.72
CA LEU A 29 6.24 2.77 13.83
C LEU A 29 7.50 3.45 14.39
N GLY A 30 7.44 4.74 14.74
CA GLY A 30 8.57 5.48 15.31
C GLY A 30 9.79 5.61 14.39
N VAL A 31 9.58 5.69 13.07
CA VAL A 31 10.67 5.74 12.08
C VAL A 31 10.51 6.91 11.10
N SER A 32 11.54 7.17 10.30
CA SER A 32 11.48 8.22 9.27
C SER A 32 10.55 7.83 8.10
N LYS A 33 9.98 8.83 7.43
CA LYS A 33 9.24 8.64 6.17
C LYS A 33 10.09 7.91 5.11
N ARG A 34 11.39 8.19 5.06
CA ARG A 34 12.34 7.51 4.15
C ARG A 34 12.42 6.02 4.44
N THR A 35 12.43 5.63 5.71
CA THR A 35 12.43 4.22 6.14
C THR A 35 11.16 3.52 5.65
N ILE A 36 10.00 4.13 5.86
CA ILE A 36 8.71 3.58 5.39
C ILE A 36 8.67 3.45 3.86
N HIS A 37 9.14 4.45 3.11
CA HIS A 37 9.25 4.31 1.65
C HIS A 37 10.13 3.13 1.23
N SER A 38 11.26 2.93 1.92
CA SER A 38 12.17 1.82 1.65
C SER A 38 11.54 0.46 1.98
N ASP A 39 10.83 0.36 3.11
CA ASP A 39 10.17 -0.87 3.52
C ASP A 39 9.03 -1.22 2.57
N ILE A 40 8.20 -0.24 2.19
CA ILE A 40 7.13 -0.43 1.20
C ILE A 40 7.70 -0.91 -0.13
N LYS A 41 8.79 -0.30 -0.62
CA LYS A 41 9.45 -0.73 -1.86
C LYS A 41 9.93 -2.19 -1.76
N GLN A 42 10.48 -2.60 -0.63
CA GLN A 42 10.92 -3.99 -0.41
C GLN A 42 9.74 -4.97 -0.23
N LEU A 43 8.57 -4.48 0.15
CA LEU A 43 7.35 -5.26 0.32
C LEU A 43 6.60 -5.49 -1.00
N GLU A 44 6.81 -4.66 -2.03
CA GLU A 44 6.03 -4.71 -3.28
C GLU A 44 6.04 -6.10 -3.93
N ASP A 45 7.20 -6.74 -4.06
CA ASP A 45 7.31 -8.07 -4.69
C ASP A 45 6.61 -9.15 -3.85
N TYR A 46 6.71 -9.05 -2.52
CA TYR A 46 6.04 -9.98 -1.62
C TYR A 46 4.52 -9.79 -1.66
N ILE A 47 4.06 -8.55 -1.65
CA ILE A 47 2.63 -8.22 -1.74
C ILE A 47 2.04 -8.72 -3.08
N GLN A 48 2.78 -8.56 -4.18
CA GLN A 48 2.36 -9.06 -5.48
C GLN A 48 2.25 -10.59 -5.52
N SER A 49 3.16 -11.32 -4.86
CA SER A 49 3.06 -12.79 -4.80
C SER A 49 1.86 -13.28 -4.00
N LEU A 50 1.28 -12.45 -3.13
CA LEU A 50 0.02 -12.70 -2.42
C LEU A 50 -1.23 -12.35 -3.25
N GLY A 51 -1.06 -11.90 -4.49
CA GLY A 51 -2.19 -11.48 -5.33
C GLY A 51 -2.73 -10.08 -5.00
N LYS A 52 -1.94 -9.26 -4.29
CA LYS A 52 -2.29 -7.89 -3.88
C LYS A 52 -1.34 -6.87 -4.52
N TYR A 53 -1.63 -5.58 -4.37
CA TYR A 53 -0.69 -4.51 -4.73
C TYR A 53 -0.81 -3.32 -3.78
N VAL A 54 0.25 -2.51 -3.77
CA VAL A 54 0.27 -1.24 -3.04
C VAL A 54 -0.25 -0.13 -3.95
N GLU A 55 -1.44 0.38 -3.65
CA GLU A 55 -2.00 1.55 -4.32
C GLU A 55 -1.42 2.83 -3.69
N LYS A 56 -0.87 3.72 -4.52
CA LYS A 56 -0.30 5.00 -4.08
C LYS A 56 -1.06 6.14 -4.72
N LYS A 57 -1.65 7.01 -3.90
CA LYS A 57 -2.38 8.19 -4.37
C LYS A 57 -1.75 9.46 -3.81
N ARG A 58 -1.21 10.30 -4.70
CA ARG A 58 -0.52 11.55 -4.33
C ARG A 58 -1.46 12.44 -3.50
N GLY A 59 -0.96 12.94 -2.37
CA GLY A 59 -1.74 13.80 -1.46
C GLY A 59 -2.76 13.06 -0.58
N VAL A 60 -2.97 11.75 -0.80
CA VAL A 60 -3.94 10.95 -0.03
C VAL A 60 -3.22 9.91 0.82
N GLY A 61 -2.40 9.04 0.23
CA GLY A 61 -1.67 8.03 0.99
C GLY A 61 -1.42 6.75 0.20
N ILE A 62 -1.39 5.65 0.95
CA ILE A 62 -1.05 4.31 0.51
C ILE A 62 -2.08 3.33 1.08
N ALA A 63 -2.57 2.43 0.23
CA ALA A 63 -3.51 1.37 0.60
C ALA A 63 -3.07 0.03 -0.01
N LEU A 64 -3.51 -1.06 0.60
CA LEU A 64 -3.37 -2.40 0.03
C LEU A 64 -4.65 -2.74 -0.74
N ARG A 65 -4.52 -3.25 -1.96
CA ARG A 65 -5.65 -3.63 -2.83
C ARG A 65 -5.45 -5.01 -3.41
N ASP A 66 -6.53 -5.70 -3.72
CA ASP A 66 -6.45 -7.00 -4.39
C ASP A 66 -6.24 -6.79 -5.89
N LEU A 67 -5.39 -7.62 -6.53
CA LEU A 67 -5.15 -7.53 -7.97
C LEU A 67 -6.44 -7.70 -8.80
N LYS A 68 -7.43 -8.41 -8.27
CA LYS A 68 -8.77 -8.57 -8.89
C LYS A 68 -9.53 -7.24 -9.01
N GLU A 69 -9.32 -6.30 -8.09
CA GLU A 69 -9.99 -4.99 -8.10
C GLU A 69 -9.39 -4.04 -9.15
N LYS A 70 -8.12 -4.27 -9.53
CA LYS A 70 -7.39 -3.43 -10.48
C LYS A 70 -8.02 -3.45 -11.88
N ASP A 71 -8.65 -4.56 -12.26
CA ASP A 71 -9.30 -4.72 -13.56
C ASP A 71 -10.67 -4.01 -13.61
N LEU A 72 -11.35 -3.87 -12.46
CA LEU A 72 -12.63 -3.16 -12.37
C LEU A 72 -12.47 -1.65 -12.58
N GLN A 73 -11.39 -1.04 -12.08
CA GLN A 73 -11.15 0.41 -12.24
C GLN A 73 -10.74 0.83 -13.67
N LYS A 74 -10.41 -0.12 -14.56
CA LYS A 74 -10.10 0.20 -15.97
C LYS A 74 -11.34 0.36 -16.84
N ASN A 75 -12.49 -0.19 -16.45
CA ASN A 75 -13.68 -0.26 -17.29
C ASN A 75 -14.61 0.98 -17.21
N ASP A 76 -14.35 1.92 -16.30
CA ASP A 76 -15.21 3.09 -16.08
C ASP A 76 -14.83 4.33 -16.92
N ARG A 77 -14.00 4.17 -17.95
CA ARG A 77 -13.63 5.25 -18.90
C ARG A 77 -14.33 5.13 -20.26
N THR A 78 -15.50 4.50 -20.32
CA THR A 78 -16.35 4.50 -21.52
C THR A 78 -17.74 5.03 -21.22
N ILE A 79 -17.82 6.34 -20.95
CA ILE A 79 -18.97 7.15 -21.38
C ILE A 79 -18.38 8.47 -21.91
N TRP A 80 -18.12 8.51 -23.22
CA TRP A 80 -18.02 9.76 -23.96
C TRP A 80 -19.44 10.14 -24.32
N ILE A 81 -19.99 11.15 -23.65
CA ILE A 81 -21.07 11.96 -24.23
C ILE A 81 -20.47 13.02 -25.16
#